data_AF-A0A2J7RK23-F1
#
_entry.id   AF-A0A2J7RK23-F1
#
_cell.length_a   1.000
_cell.length_b   1.000
_cell.length_c   1.000
_cell.angle_alpha   90.00
_cell.angle_beta   90.00
_cell.angle_gamma   90.00
#
_symmetry.space_group_name_H-M   'P 1'
#
loop_
_entity.id
_entity.type
_entity.pdbx_description
1 polymer ?
#
loop_
_entity_poly.entity_id
_entity_poly.type
_entity_poly.pdbx_seq_one_letter_code
_entity_poly.pdbx_strand_id
1 'polypeptide(L)'
;DQKHLESFEMWCWRRMEKISWTDYVRNEEVLFRVSEQRNILHEIRKRKANWIGHILREVTRRRKKMLDDLGDRRGYFHLKEKALDRIKWRNCFGRDCGPVVLTDYR
;
A
#
# COMPACT_ATOMS: atom_id res chain seq x y z
N ASP A 1 9.76 -0.41 9.87
CA ASP A 1 8.35 -0.28 9.43
C ASP A 1 7.66 -1.62 9.17
N GLN A 2 8.12 -2.44 8.20
CA GLN A 2 7.46 -3.71 7.85
C GLN A 2 7.20 -4.64 9.06
N LYS A 3 8.24 -4.96 9.85
CA LYS A 3 8.09 -5.83 11.04
C LYS A 3 7.09 -5.28 12.06
N HIS A 4 7.01 -3.96 12.21
CA HIS A 4 6.07 -3.33 13.16
C HIS A 4 4.63 -3.41 12.66
N LEU A 5 4.40 -3.24 11.36
CA LEU A 5 3.09 -3.40 10.75
C LEU A 5 2.60 -4.85 10.81
N GLU A 6 3.49 -5.82 10.57
CA GLU A 6 3.17 -7.24 10.73
C GLU A 6 2.88 -7.60 12.19
N SER A 7 3.65 -7.08 13.15
CA SER A 7 3.35 -7.26 14.58
C SER A 7 2.03 -6.62 14.99
N PHE A 8 1.71 -5.45 14.43
CA PHE A 8 0.43 -4.77 14.65
C PHE A 8 -0.74 -5.59 14.09
N GLU A 9 -0.62 -6.13 12.88
CA GLU A 9 -1.62 -7.02 12.28
C GLU A 9 -1.86 -8.26 13.16
N MET A 10 -0.80 -8.90 13.67
CA MET A 10 -0.94 -10.02 14.61
C MET A 10 -1.63 -9.60 15.92
N TRP A 11 -1.32 -8.43 16.44
CA TRP A 11 -1.95 -7.90 17.65
C TRP A 11 -3.46 -7.67 17.44
N CYS A 12 -3.85 -7.10 16.30
CA CYS A 12 -5.25 -6.93 15.92
C CYS A 12 -5.99 -8.27 15.87
N TRP A 13 -5.41 -9.29 15.20
CA TRP A 13 -6.02 -10.62 15.12
C TRP A 13 -6.17 -11.27 16.50
N ARG A 14 -5.13 -11.25 17.33
CA ARG A 14 -5.21 -11.78 18.70
C ARG A 14 -6.30 -11.11 19.53
N ARG A 15 -6.47 -9.80 19.36
CA ARG A 15 -7.51 -9.06 20.08
C ARG A 15 -8.92 -9.38 19.60
N MET A 16 -9.12 -9.55 18.28
CA MET A 16 -10.41 -9.97 17.72
C MET A 16 -10.77 -11.40 18.13
N GLU A 17 -9.80 -12.31 18.10
CA GLU A 17 -9.95 -13.71 18.52
C GLU A 17 -9.90 -13.91 20.05
N LYS A 18 -9.79 -12.82 20.82
CA LYS A 18 -9.71 -12.83 22.30
C LYS A 18 -8.62 -13.77 22.86
N ILE A 19 -7.50 -13.90 22.16
CA ILE A 19 -6.37 -14.74 22.55
C ILE A 19 -5.55 -14.00 23.61
N SER A 20 -5.41 -14.60 24.79
CA SER A 20 -4.58 -14.08 25.87
C SER A 20 -3.10 -14.31 25.57
N TRP A 21 -2.24 -13.47 26.13
CA TRP A 21 -0.80 -13.69 26.08
C TRP A 21 -0.38 -14.97 26.83
N THR A 22 -1.15 -15.38 27.84
CA THR A 22 -0.95 -16.61 28.62
C THR A 22 -1.24 -17.87 27.84
N ASP A 23 -1.94 -17.76 26.72
CA ASP A 23 -2.31 -18.94 25.92
C ASP A 23 -1.11 -19.43 25.08
N TYR A 24 -0.02 -18.66 25.03
CA TYR A 24 1.22 -18.94 24.31
C TYR A 24 1.00 -19.43 22.86
N VAL A 25 -0.11 -19.00 22.24
CA VAL A 25 -0.50 -19.40 20.88
C VAL A 25 0.49 -18.84 19.88
N ARG A 26 0.96 -19.67 18.93
CA ARG A 26 1.89 -19.25 17.87
C ARG A 26 1.21 -18.39 16.81
N ASN A 27 1.98 -17.57 16.08
CA ASN A 27 1.40 -16.66 15.08
C ASN A 27 0.77 -17.40 13.90
N GLU A 28 1.30 -18.56 13.53
CA GLU A 28 0.77 -19.42 12.46
C GLU A 28 -0.62 -19.94 12.82
N GLU A 29 -0.82 -20.34 14.09
CA GLU A 29 -2.11 -20.80 14.61
C GLU A 29 -3.13 -19.66 14.66
N VAL A 30 -2.72 -18.44 15.02
CA VAL A 30 -3.60 -17.26 14.95
C VAL A 30 -4.09 -17.05 13.51
N LEU A 31 -3.20 -17.11 12.51
CA LEU A 31 -3.55 -16.94 11.10
C LEU A 31 -4.46 -18.06 10.58
N PHE A 32 -4.23 -19.29 11.04
CA PHE A 32 -5.09 -20.43 10.71
C PHE A 32 -6.53 -20.23 11.19
N ARG A 33 -6.71 -19.76 12.43
CA ARG A 33 -8.04 -19.51 13.01
C ARG A 33 -8.82 -18.45 12.24
N VAL A 34 -8.16 -17.36 11.87
CA VAL A 34 -8.81 -16.29 11.09
C VAL A 34 -8.95 -16.63 9.61
N SER A 35 -8.37 -17.76 9.15
CA SER A 35 -8.36 -18.19 7.75
C SER A 35 -7.89 -17.10 6.78
N GLU A 36 -6.97 -16.26 7.22
CA GLU A 36 -6.52 -15.07 6.50
C GLU A 36 -4.99 -15.04 6.38
N GLN A 37 -4.50 -14.50 5.27
CA GLN A 37 -3.06 -14.29 5.09
C GLN A 37 -2.65 -12.87 5.50
N ARG A 38 -1.40 -12.69 5.92
CA ARG A 38 -0.87 -11.34 6.22
C ARG A 38 -0.95 -10.46 4.98
N ASN A 39 -1.80 -9.44 5.03
CA ASN A 39 -2.16 -8.64 3.84
C ASN A 39 -2.04 -7.14 4.08
N ILE A 40 -1.82 -6.68 5.32
CA ILE A 40 -1.82 -5.25 5.65
C ILE A 40 -0.83 -4.43 4.82
N LEU A 41 0.36 -4.96 4.56
CA LEU A 41 1.39 -4.27 3.77
C LEU A 41 1.01 -4.18 2.29
N HIS A 42 0.44 -5.26 1.76
CA HIS A 42 -0.03 -5.30 0.38
C HIS A 42 -1.18 -4.31 0.19
N GLU A 43 -2.15 -4.32 1.10
CA GLU A 43 -3.29 -3.38 1.09
C GLU A 43 -2.86 -1.92 1.25
N ILE A 44 -1.95 -1.60 2.17
CA ILE A 44 -1.38 -0.25 2.28
C ILE A 44 -0.72 0.16 0.97
N ARG A 45 0.08 -0.72 0.37
CA ARG A 45 0.79 -0.44 -0.89
C ARG A 45 -0.19 -0.22 -2.04
N LYS A 46 -1.23 -1.04 -2.13
CA LYS A 46 -2.32 -0.94 -3.12
C LYS A 46 -3.08 0.37 -2.98
N ARG A 47 -3.47 0.76 -1.75
CA ARG A 47 -4.15 2.04 -1.48
C ARG A 47 -3.31 3.25 -1.86
N LYS A 48 -2.01 3.23 -1.52
CA LYS A 48 -1.07 4.29 -1.93
C LYS A 48 -0.97 4.39 -3.45
N ALA A 49 -0.86 3.25 -4.14
CA ALA A 49 -0.79 3.21 -5.60
C ALA A 49 -2.09 3.73 -6.24
N ASN A 50 -3.26 3.28 -5.76
CA ASN A 50 -4.56 3.78 -6.22
C ASN A 50 -4.64 5.30 -6.11
N TRP A 51 -4.26 5.85 -4.95
CA TRP A 51 -4.28 7.29 -4.73
C TRP A 51 -3.34 8.04 -5.69
N ILE A 52 -2.10 7.58 -5.87
CA ILE A 52 -1.18 8.17 -6.86
C ILE A 52 -1.79 8.10 -8.27
N GLY A 53 -2.37 6.96 -8.65
CA GLY A 53 -3.06 6.80 -9.92
C GLY A 53 -4.20 7.79 -10.11
N HIS A 54 -5.03 8.02 -9.08
CA HIS A 54 -6.09 9.04 -9.11
C HIS A 54 -5.57 10.46 -9.27
N ILE A 55 -4.49 10.83 -8.55
CA ILE A 55 -3.85 12.14 -8.69
C ILE A 55 -3.31 12.32 -10.10
N LEU A 56 -2.66 11.30 -10.66
CA LEU A 56 -2.07 11.35 -12.00
C LEU A 56 -3.09 11.39 -13.14
N ARG A 57 -4.30 10.85 -12.95
CA ARG A 57 -5.38 10.93 -13.94
C ARG A 57 -6.00 12.33 -14.04
N GLU A 58 -5.95 13.11 -12.97
CA GLU A 58 -6.42 14.50 -12.96
C GLU A 58 -5.24 15.47 -12.98
N VAL A 59 -4.80 15.83 -14.18
CA VAL A 59 -3.66 16.73 -14.41
C VAL A 59 -4.04 18.19 -14.12
N THR A 60 -4.18 18.53 -12.85
CA THR A 60 -4.26 19.93 -12.39
C THR A 60 -2.92 20.37 -11.81
N ARG A 61 -2.53 21.64 -12.01
CA ARG A 61 -1.29 22.21 -11.43
C ARG A 61 -1.15 21.95 -9.93
N ARG A 62 -2.27 22.02 -9.19
CA ARG A 62 -2.32 21.80 -7.74
C ARG A 62 -1.98 20.35 -7.36
N ARG A 63 -2.54 19.36 -8.07
CA ARG A 63 -2.27 17.93 -7.82
C ARG A 63 -0.87 17.51 -8.27
N LYS A 64 -0.31 18.13 -9.32
CA LYS A 64 1.10 17.94 -9.72
C LYS A 64 2.06 18.34 -8.59
N LYS A 65 1.88 19.53 -7.99
CA LYS A 65 2.69 19.98 -6.85
C LYS A 65 2.61 19.00 -5.66
N MET A 66 1.42 18.47 -5.36
CA MET A 66 1.26 17.46 -4.30
C MET A 66 2.10 16.20 -4.57
N LEU A 67 2.28 15.80 -5.82
CA LEU A 67 3.13 14.66 -6.18
C LEU A 67 4.63 14.96 -6.02
N ASP A 68 5.03 16.20 -6.25
CA ASP A 68 6.39 16.66 -6.03
C ASP A 68 6.72 16.72 -4.54
N ASP A 69 5.83 17.29 -3.73
CA ASP A 69 5.97 17.36 -2.27
C ASP A 69 6.03 15.97 -1.60
N LEU A 70 5.45 14.94 -2.23
CA LEU A 70 5.52 13.54 -1.75
C LEU A 70 6.83 12.84 -2.09
N GLY A 71 7.54 13.27 -3.13
CA GLY A 71 8.81 12.67 -3.55
C GLY A 71 9.84 12.71 -2.42
N ASP A 72 9.82 13.76 -1.61
CA ASP A 72 10.69 13.90 -0.45
C ASP A 72 10.31 12.98 0.73
N ARG A 73 9.08 12.45 0.77
CA ARG A 73 8.67 11.48 1.79
C ARG A 73 9.06 10.07 1.32
N ARG A 74 10.11 9.51 1.94
CA ARG A 74 10.69 8.16 1.73
C ARG A 74 9.67 7.03 1.46
N GLY A 75 8.45 7.12 1.97
CA GLY A 75 7.39 6.11 1.79
C GLY A 75 6.56 6.17 0.50
N TYR A 76 6.73 7.19 -0.36
CA TYR A 76 6.00 7.36 -1.63
C TYR A 76 6.91 7.51 -2.86
N PHE A 77 8.18 7.85 -2.67
CA PHE A 77 9.16 8.06 -3.75
C PHE A 77 9.20 6.91 -4.77
N HIS A 78 9.38 5.67 -4.30
CA HIS A 78 9.45 4.50 -5.18
C HIS A 78 8.14 4.22 -5.94
N LEU A 79 6.99 4.65 -5.40
CA LEU A 79 5.70 4.52 -6.08
C LEU A 79 5.54 5.60 -7.14
N LYS A 80 5.96 6.85 -6.85
CA LYS A 80 6.00 7.93 -7.84
C LYS A 80 6.86 7.53 -9.04
N GLU A 81 8.08 7.06 -8.80
CA GLU A 81 8.99 6.62 -9.86
C GLU A 81 8.38 5.50 -10.72
N LYS A 82 7.74 4.50 -10.08
CA LYS A 82 7.01 3.45 -10.80
C LYS A 82 5.80 3.98 -11.57
N ALA A 83 5.18 5.07 -11.12
CA ALA A 83 4.01 5.66 -11.77
C ALA A 83 4.38 6.48 -13.01
N LEU A 84 5.62 6.97 -13.09
CA LEU A 84 6.17 7.62 -14.28
C LEU A 84 6.39 6.62 -15.44
N ASP A 85 6.62 5.35 -15.13
CA ASP A 85 6.68 4.28 -16.12
C ASP A 85 5.32 3.56 -16.25
N ARG A 86 4.60 3.86 -17.33
CA ARG A 86 3.25 3.30 -17.60
C ARG A 86 3.23 1.77 -17.70
N ILE A 87 4.29 1.14 -18.23
CA ILE A 87 4.35 -0.31 -18.41
C ILE A 87 4.60 -0.96 -17.05
N LYS A 88 5.58 -0.46 -16.30
CA LYS A 88 5.92 -0.92 -14.95
C LYS A 88 4.76 -0.74 -13.97
N TRP A 89 4.03 0.39 -14.07
CA TRP A 89 2.83 0.66 -13.27
C TRP A 89 1.72 -0.35 -13.52
N ARG A 90 1.40 -0.61 -14.80
CA ARG A 90 0.36 -1.57 -15.20
C ARG A 90 0.71 -2.98 -14.75
N ASN A 91 1.98 -3.38 -14.85
CA ASN A 91 2.42 -4.71 -14.40
C ASN A 91 2.39 -4.86 -12.87
N CYS A 92 2.63 -3.78 -12.11
CA CYS A 92 2.65 -3.82 -10.65
C CYS A 92 1.26 -3.73 -10.00
N PHE A 93 0.31 -3.05 -10.63
CA PHE A 93 -0.96 -2.69 -9.98
C PHE A 93 -2.21 -2.99 -10.82
N GLY A 94 -2.06 -3.49 -12.06
CA GLY A 94 -3.19 -3.91 -12.89
C GLY A 94 -3.94 -2.77 -13.59
N ARG A 95 -5.04 -3.12 -14.27
CA ARG A 95 -5.92 -2.17 -15.00
C ARG A 95 -6.83 -1.36 -14.07
N ASP A 96 -7.09 -1.85 -12.86
CA ASP A 96 -8.03 -1.25 -11.90
C ASP A 96 -7.47 0.07 -11.32
N CYS A 97 -6.15 0.19 -11.28
CA CYS A 97 -5.44 1.42 -10.96
C CYS A 97 -5.40 2.43 -12.13
N GLY A 98 -6.06 2.08 -13.25
CA GLY A 98 -6.38 2.88 -14.44
C GLY A 98 -5.19 3.49 -15.19
N PRO A 99 -5.39 3.92 -16.44
CA PRO A 99 -4.32 4.44 -17.27
C PRO A 99 -3.76 5.74 -16.69
N VAL A 100 -2.45 5.82 -16.49
CA VAL A 100 -1.74 7.07 -16.22
C VAL A 100 -1.73 7.88 -17.51
N VAL A 101 -2.40 9.03 -17.51
CA VAL A 101 -2.30 10.02 -18.59
C VAL A 101 -1.04 10.84 -18.30
N LEU A 102 0.11 10.38 -18.81
CA LEU A 102 1.34 11.17 -18.87
C LEU A 102 1.21 12.20 -20.00
N THR A 103 0.25 13.12 -19.91
CA THR A 103 0.30 14.33 -20.74
C THR A 103 1.31 15.26 -20.09
N ASP A 104 2.54 15.13 -20.59
CA ASP A 104 3.68 16.03 -20.40
C ASP A 104 4.05 16.27 -18.92
N TYR A 105 4.87 15.33 -18.41
CA TYR A 105 5.92 15.67 -17.45
C TYR A 105 7.11 16.22 -18.24
N ARG A 106 6.97 17.46 -18.71
CA ARG A 106 8.08 18.26 -19.24
C ARG A 106 8.22 19.50 -18.37
#